data_AF-A0A820H618-F1
#
_entry.id   AF-A0A820H618-F1
#
_cell.length_a   1.000
_cell.length_b   1.000
_cell.length_c   1.000
_cell.angle_alpha   90.00
_cell.angle_beta   90.00
_cell.angle_gamma   90.00
#
_symmetry.space_group_name_H-M   'P 1'
#
loop_
_entity.id
_entity.type
_entity.pdbx_description
1 polymer ?
#
loop_
_entity_poly.entity_id
_entity_poly.type
_entity_poly.pdbx_seq_one_letter_code
_entity_poly.pdbx_strand_id
1 'polypeptide(L)'
;MWKEWNSRISDFDICKQWRKERPTTEYEALNVLLFNIQGLSTHIADLDCFIATYTPEICILTGVGSRIKNPAQIPFYNWICQDGTNSFGGVAMIIHNSLKTKIVLQAPNFILIELTILSESVLIGAIYIPPSSGIPFNLLETHESKNFYIFGDYNSKHAQWMCNTNNASENALKCWLDEKGYQLIALIKPTSKISDAVINFAITNDAARWRSETIIEGTSDHYP
;
A
#
# COMPACT_ATOMS: atom_id res chain seq x y z
N MET A 1 13.87 -42.98 -9.25
CA MET A 1 14.71 -41.83 -8.85
C MET A 1 14.91 -40.78 -9.96
N TRP A 2 14.80 -41.11 -11.26
CA TRP A 2 14.92 -40.14 -12.38
C TRP A 2 13.59 -39.48 -12.85
N LYS A 3 12.45 -39.83 -12.24
CA LYS A 3 11.13 -39.31 -12.64
C LYS A 3 10.71 -38.03 -11.93
N GLU A 4 11.28 -37.72 -10.77
CA GLU A 4 10.95 -36.51 -9.98
C GLU A 4 11.63 -35.24 -10.53
N TRP A 5 12.79 -35.37 -11.17
CA TRP A 5 13.50 -34.21 -11.75
C TRP A 5 12.89 -33.68 -13.06
N ASN A 6 11.99 -34.44 -13.68
CA ASN A 6 11.37 -34.11 -14.97
C ASN A 6 9.88 -33.74 -14.87
N SER A 7 9.29 -33.69 -13.68
CA SER A 7 7.97 -33.06 -13.56
C SER A 7 8.15 -31.57 -13.77
N ARG A 8 7.57 -31.06 -14.86
CA ARG A 8 7.40 -29.62 -15.08
C ARG A 8 6.44 -29.10 -14.01
N ILE A 9 6.98 -28.79 -12.84
CA ILE A 9 6.29 -28.03 -11.80
C ILE A 9 6.39 -26.58 -12.25
N SER A 10 5.27 -25.89 -12.35
CA SER A 10 5.29 -24.47 -12.71
C SER A 10 5.88 -23.65 -11.57
N ASP A 11 6.48 -22.49 -11.86
CA ASP A 11 6.94 -21.56 -10.81
C ASP A 11 5.80 -21.22 -9.84
N PHE A 12 4.57 -21.13 -10.35
CA PHE A 12 3.36 -20.95 -9.54
C PHE A 12 3.15 -22.10 -8.52
N ASP A 13 3.32 -23.35 -8.95
CA ASP A 13 3.15 -24.52 -8.08
C ASP A 13 4.26 -24.61 -7.03
N ILE A 14 5.50 -24.21 -7.36
CA ILE A 14 6.61 -24.11 -6.40
C ILE A 14 6.30 -23.03 -5.36
N CYS A 15 5.93 -21.82 -5.79
CA CYS A 15 5.57 -20.73 -4.90
C CYS A 15 4.40 -21.10 -3.98
N LYS A 16 3.42 -21.85 -4.49
CA LYS A 16 2.28 -22.33 -3.70
C LYS A 16 2.72 -23.31 -2.59
N GLN A 17 3.72 -24.15 -2.84
CA GLN A 17 4.24 -25.09 -1.83
C GLN A 17 5.05 -24.37 -0.75
N TRP A 18 5.75 -23.29 -1.10
CA TRP A 18 6.63 -22.58 -0.17
C TRP A 18 5.90 -21.57 0.71
N ARG A 19 4.83 -20.95 0.18
CA ARG A 19 4.00 -20.04 0.97
C ARG A 19 3.15 -20.87 1.91
N LYS A 20 3.40 -20.72 3.21
CA LYS A 20 2.59 -21.35 4.25
C LYS A 20 1.13 -20.98 4.03
N GLU A 21 0.22 -21.96 4.13
CA GLU A 21 -1.19 -21.66 4.22
C GLU A 21 -1.40 -20.67 5.36
N ARG A 22 -2.16 -19.61 5.08
CA ARG A 22 -2.44 -18.58 6.08
C ARG A 22 -3.04 -19.24 7.32
N PRO A 23 -2.55 -18.92 8.54
CA PRO A 23 -3.23 -19.34 9.75
C PRO A 23 -4.68 -18.84 9.70
N THR A 24 -5.65 -19.72 9.89
CA THR A 24 -7.02 -19.30 10.19
C THR A 24 -6.98 -18.50 11.49
N THR A 25 -7.17 -17.18 11.41
CA THR A 25 -7.19 -16.33 12.60
C THR A 25 -8.56 -16.43 13.27
N GLU A 26 -8.57 -16.66 14.59
CA GLU A 26 -9.79 -16.65 15.40
C GLU A 26 -10.33 -15.22 15.65
N TYR A 27 -9.59 -14.18 15.23
CA TYR A 27 -9.95 -12.75 15.29
C TYR A 27 -9.63 -12.01 13.97
N GLU A 28 -10.45 -11.01 13.65
CA GLU A 28 -10.49 -10.21 12.40
C GLU A 28 -9.60 -8.96 12.44
N ALA A 29 -8.29 -9.12 12.61
CA ALA A 29 -7.37 -7.98 12.43
C ALA A 29 -6.90 -7.93 10.97
N LEU A 30 -7.30 -6.89 10.22
CA LEU A 30 -6.83 -6.65 8.86
C LEU A 30 -5.37 -6.18 8.89
N ASN A 31 -4.45 -6.93 8.28
CA ASN A 31 -3.06 -6.52 8.11
C ASN A 31 -2.84 -5.93 6.71
N VAL A 32 -2.28 -4.73 6.67
CA VAL A 32 -1.99 -4.00 5.44
C VAL A 32 -0.50 -3.72 5.38
N LEU A 33 0.14 -4.13 4.29
CA LEU A 33 1.52 -3.77 3.96
C LEU A 33 1.49 -2.57 3.02
N LEU A 34 2.07 -1.43 3.41
CA LEU A 34 2.28 -0.28 2.53
C LEU A 34 3.74 -0.28 2.09
N PHE A 35 4.00 -0.28 0.78
CA PHE A 35 5.38 -0.31 0.29
C PHE A 35 5.55 0.53 -0.98
N ASN A 36 6.33 1.61 -0.90
CA ASN A 36 6.85 2.22 -2.12
C ASN A 36 7.94 1.31 -2.70
N ILE A 37 7.60 0.62 -3.78
CA ILE A 37 8.42 -0.43 -4.36
C ILE A 37 9.50 0.09 -5.30
N GLN A 38 9.53 1.40 -5.63
CA GLN A 38 10.55 2.00 -6.49
C GLN A 38 10.82 1.20 -7.79
N GLY A 39 9.74 0.86 -8.51
CA GLY A 39 9.75 0.03 -9.71
C GLY A 39 9.51 -1.44 -9.42
N LEU A 40 8.31 -1.92 -9.77
CA LEU A 40 7.87 -3.29 -9.47
C LEU A 40 8.80 -4.37 -10.02
N SER A 41 9.30 -4.20 -11.25
CA SER A 41 10.19 -5.18 -11.88
C SER A 41 11.53 -5.34 -11.16
N THR A 42 12.01 -4.27 -10.53
CA THR A 42 13.30 -4.24 -9.83
C THR A 42 13.22 -4.93 -8.48
N HIS A 43 12.09 -4.75 -7.77
CA HIS A 43 11.95 -5.15 -6.37
C HIS A 43 10.85 -6.20 -6.14
N ILE A 44 10.49 -6.97 -7.18
CA ILE A 44 9.48 -8.03 -7.07
C ILE A 44 9.88 -9.12 -6.06
N ALA A 45 11.18 -9.38 -5.91
CA ALA A 45 11.69 -10.36 -4.94
C ALA A 45 11.47 -9.90 -3.49
N ASP A 46 11.66 -8.60 -3.20
CA ASP A 46 11.36 -8.04 -1.88
C ASP A 46 9.88 -8.20 -1.56
N LEU A 47 9.01 -7.89 -2.53
CA LEU A 47 7.57 -8.06 -2.37
C LEU A 47 7.19 -9.52 -2.07
N ASP A 48 7.79 -10.49 -2.76
CA ASP A 48 7.54 -11.91 -2.51
C ASP A 48 7.98 -12.31 -1.09
N CYS A 49 9.17 -11.88 -0.67
CA CYS A 49 9.67 -12.09 0.69
C CYS A 49 8.74 -11.49 1.74
N PHE A 50 8.27 -10.25 1.55
CA PHE A 50 7.35 -9.61 2.49
C PHE A 50 5.99 -10.30 2.55
N ILE A 51 5.43 -10.72 1.41
CA ILE A 51 4.19 -11.48 1.38
C ILE A 51 4.36 -12.84 2.08
N ALA A 52 5.45 -13.54 1.84
CA ALA A 52 5.73 -14.84 2.47
C ALA A 52 5.98 -14.72 3.99
N THR A 53 6.56 -13.61 4.44
CA THR A 53 6.95 -13.40 5.84
C THR A 53 5.79 -12.87 6.68
N TYR A 54 5.11 -11.83 6.19
CA TYR A 54 4.09 -11.11 6.95
C TYR A 54 2.66 -11.54 6.60
N THR A 55 2.47 -12.24 5.48
CA THR A 55 1.16 -12.75 5.03
C THR A 55 0.02 -11.71 5.04
N PRO A 56 0.24 -10.46 4.61
CA PRO A 56 -0.75 -9.38 4.73
C PRO A 56 -2.03 -9.69 3.94
N GLU A 57 -3.17 -9.20 4.39
CA GLU A 57 -4.43 -9.30 3.64
C GLU A 57 -4.41 -8.43 2.39
N ILE A 58 -3.79 -7.25 2.50
CA ILE A 58 -3.68 -6.27 1.43
C ILE A 58 -2.23 -5.77 1.39
N CYS A 59 -1.58 -5.85 0.23
CA CYS A 59 -0.38 -5.06 -0.05
C CYS A 59 -0.78 -3.85 -0.89
N ILE A 60 -0.40 -2.67 -0.45
CA ILE A 60 -0.56 -1.41 -1.15
C ILE A 60 0.82 -0.99 -1.64
N LEU A 61 0.98 -0.99 -2.95
CA LEU A 61 2.22 -0.62 -3.61
C LEU A 61 2.08 0.76 -4.24
N THR A 62 3.06 1.61 -3.95
CA THR A 62 3.26 2.88 -4.65
C THR A 62 4.58 2.81 -5.41
N GLY A 63 4.80 3.72 -6.37
CA GLY A 63 6.05 3.72 -7.12
C GLY A 63 6.23 2.54 -8.07
N VAL A 64 5.15 1.88 -8.48
CA VAL A 64 5.19 0.67 -9.31
C VAL A 64 5.70 0.93 -10.74
N GLY A 65 5.58 2.17 -11.22
CA GLY A 65 5.98 2.64 -12.54
C GLY A 65 4.83 3.16 -13.40
N SER A 66 5.16 3.81 -14.52
CA SER A 66 4.17 4.44 -15.41
C SER A 66 3.18 3.50 -16.09
N ARG A 67 3.51 2.20 -16.24
CA ARG A 67 2.63 1.17 -16.79
C ARG A 67 2.91 -0.18 -16.16
N ILE A 68 1.90 -0.81 -15.59
CA ILE A 68 1.99 -2.22 -15.17
C ILE A 68 1.44 -3.08 -16.31
N LYS A 69 2.34 -3.77 -17.04
CA LYS A 69 1.93 -4.77 -18.02
C LYS A 69 2.10 -6.15 -17.41
N ASN A 70 1.01 -6.90 -17.25
CA ASN A 70 0.98 -8.28 -16.77
C ASN A 70 1.74 -8.47 -15.44
N PRO A 71 1.17 -8.04 -14.29
CA PRO A 71 1.81 -8.27 -13.01
C PRO A 71 2.03 -9.77 -12.77
N ALA A 72 3.11 -10.11 -12.06
CA ALA A 72 3.42 -11.49 -11.72
C ALA A 72 2.26 -12.13 -10.94
N GLN A 73 1.97 -13.40 -11.22
CA GLN A 73 0.97 -14.14 -10.46
C GLN A 73 1.48 -14.41 -9.05
N ILE A 74 0.71 -13.96 -8.06
CA ILE A 74 0.98 -14.24 -6.65
C ILE A 74 -0.14 -15.17 -6.18
N PRO A 75 0.14 -16.47 -5.94
CA PRO A 75 -0.83 -17.41 -5.38
C PRO A 75 -1.66 -16.82 -4.24
N PHE A 76 -2.98 -17.00 -4.33
CA PHE A 76 -4.00 -16.53 -3.37
C PHE A 76 -4.28 -15.02 -3.33
N TYR A 77 -3.64 -14.23 -4.21
CA TYR A 77 -3.88 -12.79 -4.29
C TYR A 77 -4.35 -12.37 -5.68
N ASN A 78 -5.21 -11.35 -5.70
CA ASN A 78 -5.63 -10.65 -6.90
C ASN A 78 -4.98 -9.27 -6.98
N TRP A 79 -4.66 -8.84 -8.19
CA TRP A 79 -4.09 -7.53 -8.46
C TRP A 79 -5.16 -6.55 -8.92
N ILE A 80 -5.08 -5.32 -8.41
CA ILE A 80 -5.74 -4.13 -8.96
C ILE A 80 -4.65 -3.12 -9.22
N CYS A 81 -4.47 -2.70 -10.46
CA CYS A 81 -3.38 -1.82 -10.87
C CYS A 81 -3.93 -0.54 -11.47
N GLN A 82 -3.22 0.56 -11.27
CA GLN A 82 -3.53 1.82 -11.92
C GLN A 82 -2.26 2.55 -12.32
N ASP A 83 -2.26 3.00 -13.58
CA ASP A 83 -1.11 3.66 -14.19
C ASP A 83 -0.77 4.98 -13.50
N GLY A 84 0.51 5.33 -13.59
CA GLY A 84 1.04 6.56 -13.02
C GLY A 84 0.97 7.76 -13.94
N THR A 85 1.15 8.95 -13.37
CA THR A 85 1.31 10.20 -14.15
C THR A 85 2.75 10.42 -14.63
N ASN A 86 3.72 9.67 -14.11
CA ASN A 86 5.13 9.73 -14.50
C ASN A 86 5.81 8.35 -14.35
N SER A 87 7.11 8.27 -14.66
CA SER A 87 7.90 7.03 -14.60
C SER A 87 8.01 6.39 -13.22
N PHE A 88 7.87 7.18 -12.16
CA PHE A 88 7.92 6.77 -10.75
C PHE A 88 6.52 6.67 -10.14
N GLY A 89 5.47 6.87 -10.92
CA GLY A 89 4.10 6.86 -10.43
C GLY A 89 3.51 5.48 -10.36
N GLY A 90 2.18 5.46 -10.36
CA GLY A 90 1.37 4.26 -10.39
C GLY A 90 1.19 3.67 -9.01
N VAL A 91 0.08 2.93 -8.87
CA VAL A 91 -0.26 2.24 -7.65
C VAL A 91 -0.79 0.85 -7.98
N ALA A 92 -0.60 -0.09 -7.06
CA ALA A 92 -1.22 -1.40 -7.13
C ALA A 92 -1.72 -1.83 -5.75
N MET A 93 -2.82 -2.57 -5.74
CA MET A 93 -3.32 -3.29 -4.57
C MET A 93 -3.28 -4.78 -4.85
N ILE A 94 -2.67 -5.54 -3.95
CA ILE A 94 -2.57 -7.00 -4.01
C ILE A 94 -3.39 -7.54 -2.85
N ILE A 95 -4.55 -8.12 -3.16
CA ILE A 95 -5.59 -8.42 -2.17
C ILE A 95 -5.78 -9.91 -2.07
N HIS A 96 -5.71 -10.43 -0.85
CA HIS A 96 -5.91 -11.86 -0.60
C HIS A 96 -7.34 -12.28 -0.97
N ASN A 97 -7.48 -13.46 -1.58
CA ASN A 97 -8.75 -13.97 -2.13
C ASN A 97 -9.85 -14.23 -1.08
N SER A 98 -9.49 -14.22 0.21
CA SER A 98 -10.47 -14.31 1.30
C SER A 98 -11.29 -13.02 1.47
N LEU A 99 -10.80 -11.89 0.97
CA LEU A 99 -11.48 -10.61 1.09
C LEU A 99 -12.41 -10.37 -0.10
N LYS A 100 -13.66 -10.04 0.20
CA LYS A 100 -14.61 -9.54 -0.80
C LYS A 100 -14.42 -8.04 -0.94
N THR A 101 -14.06 -7.60 -2.14
CA THR A 101 -13.81 -6.19 -2.44
C THR A 101 -14.51 -5.75 -3.71
N LYS A 102 -14.77 -4.45 -3.80
CA LYS A 102 -15.32 -3.80 -4.97
C LYS A 102 -14.50 -2.56 -5.29
N ILE A 103 -14.10 -2.41 -6.55
CA ILE A 103 -13.47 -1.15 -7.01
C ILE A 103 -14.52 -0.05 -6.99
N VAL A 104 -14.22 1.04 -6.28
CA VAL A 104 -15.06 2.24 -6.18
C VAL A 104 -14.60 3.30 -7.18
N LEU A 105 -13.29 3.55 -7.23
CA LEU A 105 -12.69 4.57 -8.08
C LEU A 105 -11.28 4.16 -8.50
N GLN A 106 -10.93 4.46 -9.74
CA GLN A 106 -9.56 4.43 -10.23
C GLN A 106 -9.27 5.74 -10.96
N ALA A 107 -8.15 6.37 -10.63
CA ALA A 107 -7.63 7.56 -11.28
C ALA A 107 -6.10 7.46 -11.33
N PRO A 108 -5.38 8.17 -12.20
CA PRO A 108 -3.92 8.08 -12.23
C PRO A 108 -3.29 8.25 -10.83
N ASN A 109 -2.39 7.33 -10.47
CA ASN A 109 -1.81 7.19 -9.12
C ASN A 109 -2.80 6.94 -7.96
N PHE A 110 -4.04 6.50 -8.24
CA PHE A 110 -5.06 6.32 -7.20
C PHE A 110 -5.97 5.11 -7.46
N ILE A 111 -6.16 4.30 -6.44
CA ILE A 111 -7.16 3.24 -6.39
C ILE A 111 -7.95 3.41 -5.10
N LEU A 112 -9.27 3.25 -5.19
CA LEU A 112 -10.14 3.13 -4.03
C LEU A 112 -11.01 1.88 -4.17
N ILE A 113 -10.98 1.06 -3.14
CA ILE A 113 -11.86 -0.10 -3.01
C ILE A 113 -12.76 0.03 -1.80
N GLU A 114 -13.87 -0.67 -1.86
CA GLU A 114 -14.76 -0.92 -0.74
C GLU A 114 -14.59 -2.37 -0.30
N LEU A 115 -14.50 -2.56 1.01
CA LEU A 115 -14.32 -3.86 1.65
C LEU A 115 -15.31 -3.97 2.81
N THR A 116 -15.85 -5.17 3.02
CA THR A 116 -16.75 -5.45 4.15
C THR A 116 -15.99 -6.20 5.24
N ILE A 117 -15.83 -5.57 6.41
CA ILE A 117 -15.30 -6.19 7.64
C ILE A 117 -16.40 -6.13 8.67
N LEU A 118 -16.70 -7.25 9.34
CA LEU A 118 -17.67 -7.26 10.45
C LEU A 118 -19.06 -6.68 10.12
N SER A 119 -19.47 -6.76 8.85
CA SER A 119 -20.69 -6.12 8.31
C SER A 119 -20.64 -4.58 8.23
N GLU A 120 -19.51 -3.95 8.55
CA GLU A 120 -19.24 -2.55 8.25
C GLU A 120 -18.58 -2.42 6.88
N SER A 121 -18.99 -1.39 6.12
CA SER A 121 -18.34 -1.06 4.86
C SER A 121 -17.22 -0.05 5.10
N VAL A 122 -16.01 -0.42 4.68
CA VAL A 122 -14.79 0.38 4.85
C VAL A 122 -14.17 0.65 3.49
N LEU A 123 -13.69 1.87 3.30
CA LEU A 123 -12.94 2.25 2.10
C LEU A 123 -11.45 2.12 2.33
N ILE A 124 -10.76 1.44 1.43
CA ILE A 124 -9.30 1.32 1.43
C ILE A 124 -8.76 1.94 0.15
N GLY A 125 -7.87 2.91 0.28
CA GLY A 125 -7.27 3.63 -0.83
C GLY A 125 -5.77 3.38 -0.94
N ALA A 126 -5.27 3.38 -2.17
CA ALA A 126 -3.86 3.45 -2.52
C ALA A 126 -3.61 4.76 -3.27
N ILE A 127 -2.64 5.57 -2.81
CA ILE A 127 -2.28 6.83 -3.46
C ILE A 127 -0.77 6.99 -3.61
N TYR A 128 -0.35 7.53 -4.75
CA TYR A 128 0.99 8.08 -4.92
C TYR A 128 0.90 9.54 -5.33
N ILE A 129 1.55 10.42 -4.57
CA ILE A 129 1.63 11.85 -4.88
C ILE A 129 3.04 12.12 -5.38
N PRO A 130 3.24 12.45 -6.67
CA PRO A 130 4.55 12.84 -7.17
C PRO A 130 5.16 14.00 -6.38
N PRO A 131 6.49 14.05 -6.22
CA PRO A 131 7.17 15.21 -5.65
C PRO A 131 6.75 16.50 -6.37
N SER A 132 6.55 17.57 -5.60
CA SER A 132 6.16 18.90 -6.11
C SER A 132 4.79 18.97 -6.80
N SER A 133 3.99 17.90 -6.78
CA SER A 133 2.60 17.95 -7.22
C SER A 133 1.67 18.43 -6.12
N GLY A 134 0.52 18.98 -6.51
CA GLY A 134 -0.56 19.34 -5.59
C GLY A 134 -1.33 18.09 -5.14
N ILE A 135 -1.83 18.12 -3.91
CA ILE A 135 -2.61 17.02 -3.35
C ILE A 135 -4.00 17.02 -3.98
N PRO A 136 -4.47 15.88 -4.53
CA PRO A 136 -5.77 15.81 -5.19
C PRO A 136 -6.90 15.67 -4.16
N PHE A 137 -7.15 16.72 -3.38
CA PHE A 137 -8.15 16.72 -2.31
C PHE A 137 -9.54 16.31 -2.80
N ASN A 138 -9.90 16.67 -4.02
CA ASN A 138 -11.17 16.26 -4.65
C ASN A 138 -11.34 14.74 -4.72
N LEU A 139 -10.27 13.96 -4.87
CA LEU A 139 -10.33 12.50 -4.85
C LEU A 139 -10.53 11.97 -3.42
N LEU A 140 -9.91 12.63 -2.44
CA LEU A 140 -9.96 12.25 -1.02
C LEU A 140 -11.32 12.57 -0.39
N GLU A 141 -11.98 13.63 -0.85
CA GLU A 141 -13.28 14.11 -0.32
C GLU A 141 -14.49 13.36 -0.87
N THR A 142 -14.33 12.51 -1.90
CA THR A 142 -15.48 11.89 -2.59
C THR A 142 -16.30 10.94 -1.70
N HIS A 143 -15.86 10.65 -0.47
CA HIS A 143 -16.43 9.59 0.37
C HIS A 143 -16.46 9.86 1.89
N GLU A 144 -16.62 11.10 2.32
CA GLU A 144 -16.56 11.50 3.74
C GLU A 144 -17.60 10.80 4.65
N SER A 145 -18.66 10.21 4.08
CA SER A 145 -19.73 9.54 4.85
C SER A 145 -19.40 8.11 5.28
N LYS A 146 -18.20 7.60 4.99
CA LYS A 146 -17.76 6.23 5.32
C LYS A 146 -16.42 6.27 6.03
N ASN A 147 -16.17 5.26 6.86
CA ASN A 147 -14.82 5.03 7.37
C ASN A 147 -13.88 4.72 6.21
N PHE A 148 -12.77 5.45 6.16
CA PHE A 148 -11.80 5.34 5.06
C PHE A 148 -10.37 5.30 5.59
N TYR A 149 -9.52 4.62 4.84
CA TYR A 149 -8.09 4.53 5.09
C TYR A 149 -7.36 4.64 3.75
N ILE A 150 -6.72 5.77 3.49
CA ILE A 150 -6.01 6.02 2.23
C ILE A 150 -4.52 5.97 2.51
N PHE A 151 -3.90 4.85 2.13
CA PHE A 151 -2.49 4.56 2.32
C PHE A 151 -1.70 5.02 1.09
N GLY A 152 -0.51 5.55 1.30
CA GLY A 152 0.29 5.97 0.16
C GLY A 152 1.60 6.64 0.49
N ASP A 153 2.32 6.97 -0.58
CA ASP A 153 3.45 7.88 -0.56
C ASP A 153 2.93 9.29 -0.89
N TYR A 154 2.93 10.15 0.12
CA TYR A 154 2.44 11.52 0.01
C TYR A 154 3.53 12.50 -0.43
N ASN A 155 4.81 12.10 -0.45
CA ASN A 155 5.96 12.98 -0.69
C ASN A 155 5.88 14.32 0.09
N SER A 156 5.33 14.27 1.30
CA SER A 156 4.98 15.44 2.14
C SER A 156 5.70 15.34 3.48
N LYS A 157 6.33 16.43 3.97
CA LYS A 157 7.36 16.36 5.03
C LYS A 157 7.11 17.26 6.25
N HIS A 158 6.07 17.02 7.05
CA HIS A 158 5.78 17.87 8.21
C HIS A 158 6.43 17.43 9.51
N ALA A 159 6.77 18.42 10.34
CA ALA A 159 7.20 18.19 11.72
C ALA A 159 6.20 17.36 12.54
N GLN A 160 4.90 17.45 12.22
CA GLN A 160 3.82 16.67 12.87
C GLN A 160 3.95 15.16 12.64
N TRP A 161 4.55 14.75 11.52
CA TRP A 161 4.91 13.36 11.27
C TRP A 161 6.43 13.19 11.22
N MET A 162 7.14 13.91 12.09
CA MET A 162 8.57 13.71 12.39
C MET A 162 9.53 13.98 11.23
N CYS A 163 9.19 14.89 10.33
CA CYS A 163 10.15 15.41 9.36
C CYS A 163 10.83 16.69 9.87
N ASN A 164 12.13 16.84 9.58
CA ASN A 164 12.92 17.99 10.03
C ASN A 164 12.69 19.27 9.20
N THR A 165 12.03 19.18 8.04
CA THR A 165 11.89 20.28 7.09
C THR A 165 10.52 20.28 6.43
N ASN A 166 9.79 21.38 6.52
CA ASN A 166 8.48 21.54 5.90
C ASN A 166 8.59 21.92 4.40
N ASN A 167 7.68 21.45 3.56
CA ASN A 167 7.51 21.83 2.16
C ASN A 167 6.15 22.53 1.88
N ALA A 168 5.94 23.10 0.69
CA ALA A 168 4.73 23.89 0.41
C ALA A 168 3.44 23.04 0.28
N SER A 169 3.54 21.83 -0.27
CA SER A 169 2.43 20.88 -0.43
C SER A 169 1.88 20.41 0.92
N GLU A 170 2.66 20.56 1.97
CA GLU A 170 2.43 20.04 3.30
C GLU A 170 1.63 20.97 4.21
N ASN A 171 1.82 22.29 4.09
CA ASN A 171 0.92 23.23 4.76
C ASN A 171 -0.52 23.03 4.26
N ALA A 172 -0.70 22.80 2.96
CA ALA A 172 -2.00 22.47 2.40
C ALA A 172 -2.55 21.15 2.95
N LEU A 173 -1.74 20.09 3.04
CA LEU A 173 -2.17 18.83 3.63
C LEU A 173 -2.60 19.00 5.09
N LYS A 174 -1.77 19.69 5.87
CA LYS A 174 -1.99 19.92 7.29
C LYS A 174 -3.26 20.73 7.53
N CYS A 175 -3.42 21.85 6.83
CA CYS A 175 -4.65 22.65 6.90
C CYS A 175 -5.87 21.80 6.54
N TRP A 176 -5.80 21.03 5.46
CA TRP A 176 -6.91 20.17 5.04
C TRP A 176 -7.24 19.09 6.08
N LEU A 177 -6.23 18.43 6.68
CA LEU A 177 -6.44 17.46 7.75
C LEU A 177 -7.12 18.10 8.96
N ASP A 178 -6.69 19.30 9.36
CA ASP A 178 -7.27 20.02 10.50
C ASP A 178 -8.70 20.47 10.22
N GLU A 179 -8.96 21.00 9.02
CA GLU A 179 -10.28 21.45 8.58
C GLU A 179 -11.30 20.29 8.54
N LYS A 180 -10.85 19.10 8.12
CA LYS A 180 -11.70 17.91 8.01
C LYS A 180 -11.75 17.06 9.28
N GLY A 181 -10.89 17.33 10.26
CA GLY A 181 -10.74 16.49 11.46
C GLY A 181 -10.16 15.12 11.16
N TYR A 182 -9.37 14.99 10.09
CA TYR A 182 -8.73 13.73 9.70
C TYR A 182 -7.41 13.50 10.44
N GLN A 183 -7.03 12.24 10.51
CA GLN A 183 -5.94 11.74 11.30
C GLN A 183 -4.95 10.97 10.43
N LEU A 184 -3.72 10.86 10.92
CA LEU A 184 -2.69 10.03 10.32
C LEU A 184 -2.57 8.72 11.09
N ILE A 185 -2.48 7.62 10.35
CA ILE A 185 -1.85 6.40 10.87
C ILE A 185 -0.36 6.61 10.66
N ALA A 186 0.26 7.31 11.61
CA ALA A 186 1.66 7.71 11.53
C ALA A 186 2.57 6.56 11.98
N LEU A 187 3.73 6.46 11.32
CA LEU A 187 4.80 5.53 11.69
C LEU A 187 5.79 6.24 12.61
N ILE A 188 6.33 5.52 13.60
CA ILE A 188 7.30 6.07 14.57
C ILE A 188 8.70 6.19 13.96
N LYS A 189 8.95 5.56 12.81
CA LYS A 189 10.25 5.54 12.14
C LYS A 189 10.16 6.12 10.72
N PRO A 190 11.26 6.70 10.21
CA PRO A 190 11.40 7.14 8.83
C PRO A 190 11.03 6.04 7.83
N THR A 191 10.38 6.42 6.74
CA THR A 191 9.99 5.52 5.65
C THR A 191 10.74 5.78 4.35
N SER A 192 11.56 6.84 4.29
CA SER A 192 12.52 7.12 3.22
C SER A 192 13.95 6.88 3.72
N LYS A 193 14.70 5.99 3.06
CA LYS A 193 16.12 5.73 3.35
C LYS A 193 17.02 6.90 2.95
N ILE A 194 16.63 7.64 1.92
CA ILE A 194 17.42 8.76 1.37
C ILE A 194 17.31 9.99 2.24
N SER A 195 16.08 10.32 2.67
CA SER A 195 15.81 11.63 3.29
C SER A 195 15.47 11.57 4.77
N ASP A 196 15.49 10.37 5.36
CA ASP A 196 15.20 10.14 6.78
C ASP A 196 13.86 10.78 7.20
N ALA A 197 12.84 10.60 6.33
CA ALA A 197 11.54 11.25 6.44
C ALA A 197 10.41 10.22 6.48
N VAL A 198 9.32 10.55 7.18
CA VAL A 198 8.07 9.79 7.15
C VAL A 198 7.20 10.36 6.03
N ILE A 199 7.19 9.71 4.88
CA ILE A 199 6.41 10.16 3.69
C ILE A 199 5.41 9.11 3.20
N ASN A 200 5.63 7.87 3.60
CA ASN A 200 4.66 6.79 3.49
C ASN A 200 3.83 6.72 4.78
N PHE A 201 2.51 6.89 4.67
CA PHE A 201 1.56 6.79 5.80
C PHE A 201 0.13 6.60 5.28
N ALA A 202 -0.84 6.56 6.18
CA ALA A 202 -2.26 6.58 5.81
C ALA A 202 -3.00 7.78 6.41
N ILE A 203 -3.98 8.28 5.67
CA ILE A 203 -4.96 9.27 6.14
C ILE A 203 -6.29 8.57 6.39
N THR A 204 -6.97 8.95 7.47
CA THR A 204 -8.23 8.34 7.88
C THR A 204 -9.07 9.28 8.76
N ASN A 205 -10.35 8.95 8.91
CA ASN A 205 -11.23 9.51 9.93
C ASN A 205 -11.27 8.69 11.24
N ASP A 206 -10.53 7.56 11.34
CA ASP A 206 -10.52 6.68 12.53
C ASP A 206 -9.16 5.96 12.73
N ALA A 207 -8.12 6.72 13.13
CA ALA A 207 -6.77 6.17 13.27
C ALA A 207 -6.61 5.26 14.51
N ALA A 208 -7.48 5.40 15.51
CA ALA A 208 -7.35 4.70 16.80
C ALA A 208 -7.47 3.16 16.69
N ARG A 209 -8.06 2.66 15.60
CA ARG A 209 -8.19 1.22 15.33
C ARG A 209 -6.91 0.55 14.82
N TRP A 210 -5.87 1.32 14.51
CA TRP A 210 -4.67 0.82 13.85
C TRP A 210 -3.44 0.85 14.74
N ARG A 211 -2.57 -0.14 14.51
CA ARG A 211 -1.18 -0.15 14.96
C ARG A 211 -0.30 -0.16 13.71
N SER A 212 0.82 0.55 13.78
CA SER A 212 1.74 0.72 12.66
C SER A 212 3.16 0.42 13.12
N GLU A 213 3.94 -0.20 12.24
CA GLU A 213 5.37 -0.43 12.42
C GLU A 213 6.08 -0.31 11.08
N THR A 214 7.37 0.01 11.11
CA THR A 214 8.21 0.11 9.91
C THR A 214 9.11 -1.11 9.82
N ILE A 215 9.13 -1.75 8.65
CA ILE A 215 9.98 -2.89 8.35
C ILE A 215 11.33 -2.37 7.85
N ILE A 216 12.39 -2.52 8.65
CA ILE A 216 13.73 -1.99 8.37
C ILE A 216 14.53 -2.96 7.48
N GLU A 217 13.92 -3.39 6.38
CA GLU A 217 14.49 -4.37 5.44
C GLU A 217 14.13 -3.99 3.98
N GLY A 218 14.54 -4.82 3.02
CA GLY A 218 14.31 -4.61 1.59
C GLY A 218 15.34 -3.68 0.93
N THR A 219 15.27 -3.64 -0.40
CA THR A 219 16.28 -3.01 -1.27
C THR A 219 15.82 -1.72 -1.93
N SER A 220 14.50 -1.44 -1.97
CA SER A 220 13.93 -0.12 -2.32
C SER A 220 14.54 1.00 -1.48
N ASP A 221 14.56 2.23 -1.98
CA ASP A 221 14.91 3.44 -1.21
C ASP A 221 13.86 3.85 -0.16
N HIS A 222 12.77 3.11 -0.06
CA HIS A 222 11.78 3.22 1.00
C HIS A 222 11.74 1.99 1.91
N TYR A 223 11.38 2.21 3.18
CA TYR A 223 10.97 1.14 4.08
C TYR A 223 9.45 0.92 3.95
N PRO A 224 8.99 -0.35 3.91
CA PRO A 224 7.59 -0.68 4.13
C PRO A 224 7.11 -0.29 5.54
#